data_AF-A0A925TEQ6-F1
#
_entry.id   AF-A0A925TEQ6-F1
#
_cell.length_a   1.000
_cell.length_b   1.000
_cell.length_c   1.000
_cell.angle_alpha   90.00
_cell.angle_beta   90.00
_cell.angle_gamma   90.00
#
_symmetry.space_group_name_H-M   'P 1'
#
loop_
_entity.id
_entity.type
_entity.pdbx_description
1 polymer ?
#
loop_
_entity_poly.entity_id
_entity_poly.type
_entity_poly.pdbx_seq_one_letter_code
_entity_poly.pdbx_strand_id
1 'polypeptide(L)'
;RIVVFVLEKRIDVRLAGMVGTSLPVIGLVLLMLATPGSPLLYYFAIFYGGGMGIKTIVQATAGPEFLGREGYGALQGTFAGINFAIQAATPFALAVLWSLMGGYDQVIWILFAGAALSALAFIGALMVRPGAPASSA
;
A
#
# COMPACT_ATOMS: atom_id res chain seq x y z
N ARG A 1 2.23 4.04 18.57
CA ARG A 1 2.67 5.29 19.26
C ARG A 1 4.18 5.50 19.19
N ILE A 2 5.03 4.50 19.46
CA ILE A 2 6.50 4.61 19.35
C ILE A 2 6.96 4.94 17.91
N VAL A 3 6.35 4.30 16.90
CA VAL A 3 6.69 4.55 15.47
C VAL A 3 6.36 5.98 15.03
N VAL A 4 5.30 6.58 15.58
CA VAL A 4 4.88 7.96 15.22
C VAL A 4 5.88 9.00 15.73
N PHE A 5 6.40 8.81 16.96
CA PHE A 5 7.42 9.69 17.56
C PHE A 5 8.79 9.62 16.85
N VAL A 6 9.11 8.48 16.19
CA VAL A 6 10.34 8.35 15.40
C VAL A 6 10.17 8.92 13.99
N LEU A 7 8.96 8.85 13.42
CA LEU A 7 8.63 9.34 12.08
C LEU A 7 8.50 10.86 11.97
N GLU A 8 8.21 11.57 13.08
CA GLU A 8 8.01 13.02 13.09
C GLU A 8 9.23 13.85 12.64
N LYS A 9 10.44 13.27 12.65
CA LYS A 9 11.64 13.96 12.17
C LYS A 9 12.04 13.48 10.78
N ARG A 10 11.51 14.16 9.76
CA ARG A 10 11.99 14.15 8.37
C ARG A 10 11.95 12.80 7.65
N ILE A 11 10.80 12.12 7.66
CA ILE A 11 10.61 11.05 6.69
C ILE A 11 10.41 11.70 5.32
N ASP A 12 11.42 11.58 4.47
CA ASP A 12 11.32 11.92 3.05
C ASP A 12 10.12 11.15 2.47
N VAL A 13 9.09 11.88 2.04
CA VAL A 13 7.84 11.35 1.48
C VAL A 13 8.14 10.33 0.37
N ARG A 14 9.27 10.49 -0.33
CA ARG A 14 9.73 9.53 -1.34
C ARG A 14 10.12 8.20 -0.72
N LEU A 15 11.02 8.19 0.26
CA LEU A 15 11.46 6.97 0.93
C LEU A 15 10.27 6.29 1.62
N ALA A 16 9.41 7.09 2.27
CA ALA A 16 8.20 6.61 2.91
C ALA A 16 7.26 5.89 1.94
N GLY A 17 7.00 6.49 0.78
CA GLY A 17 6.14 5.91 -0.23
C GLY A 17 6.78 4.70 -0.92
N MET A 18 8.10 4.71 -1.14
CA MET A 18 8.84 3.54 -1.66
C MET A 18 8.75 2.36 -0.70
N VAL A 19 9.07 2.59 0.58
CA VAL A 19 9.00 1.57 1.63
C VAL A 19 7.54 1.10 1.79
N GLY A 20 6.60 2.03 1.90
CA GLY A 20 5.17 1.70 2.03
C GLY A 20 4.64 0.85 0.88
N THR A 21 5.09 1.08 -0.36
CA THR A 21 4.64 0.32 -1.54
C THR A 21 5.39 -0.97 -1.80
N SER A 22 6.67 -1.05 -1.42
CA SER A 22 7.50 -2.26 -1.62
C SER A 22 7.30 -3.32 -0.53
N LEU A 23 7.07 -2.93 0.73
CA LEU A 23 6.89 -3.87 1.84
C LEU A 23 5.73 -4.86 1.64
N PRO A 24 4.54 -4.44 1.16
CA PRO A 24 3.45 -5.37 0.86
C PRO A 24 3.78 -6.34 -0.27
N VAL A 25 4.59 -5.92 -1.26
CA VAL A 25 5.06 -6.81 -2.34
C VAL A 25 5.95 -7.90 -1.75
N ILE A 26 6.91 -7.53 -0.90
CA ILE A 26 7.77 -8.49 -0.20
C ILE A 26 6.93 -9.44 0.66
N GLY A 27 5.96 -8.90 1.41
CA GLY A 27 5.03 -9.71 2.20
C GLY A 27 4.31 -10.74 1.34
N LEU A 28 3.75 -10.35 0.20
CA LEU A 28 3.02 -11.26 -0.69
C LEU A 28 3.92 -12.33 -1.33
N VAL A 29 5.19 -12.01 -1.62
CA VAL A 29 6.17 -13.03 -2.04
C VAL A 29 6.41 -14.04 -0.92
N LEU A 30 6.56 -13.59 0.33
CA LEU A 30 6.69 -14.49 1.48
C LEU A 30 5.45 -15.37 1.66
N LEU A 31 4.26 -14.81 1.42
CA LEU A 31 3.00 -15.56 1.47
C LEU A 31 2.94 -16.64 0.38
N MET A 32 3.38 -16.34 -0.84
CA MET A 32 3.45 -17.32 -1.93
C MET A 32 4.40 -18.49 -1.64
N LEU A 33 5.46 -18.24 -0.87
CA LEU A 33 6.43 -19.27 -0.47
C LEU A 33 6.01 -19.99 0.82
N ALA A 34 4.96 -19.53 1.51
CA ALA A 34 4.58 -20.05 2.81
C ALA A 34 3.73 -21.32 2.67
N THR A 35 4.17 -22.39 3.32
CA THR A 35 3.37 -23.60 3.59
C THR A 35 2.50 -23.39 4.84
N PRO A 36 1.33 -24.04 4.97
CA PRO A 36 0.54 -23.99 6.20
C PRO A 36 1.37 -24.29 7.45
N GLY A 37 1.30 -23.42 8.47
CA GLY A 37 2.07 -23.53 9.72
C GLY A 37 3.51 -22.99 9.67
N SER A 38 3.96 -22.47 8.52
CA SER A 38 5.30 -21.92 8.38
C SER A 38 5.47 -20.59 9.14
N PRO A 39 6.64 -20.32 9.75
CA PRO A 39 6.95 -19.02 10.34
C PRO A 39 6.92 -17.87 9.32
N LEU A 40 7.00 -18.16 8.02
CA LEU A 40 6.85 -17.20 6.93
C LEU A 40 5.56 -16.37 7.02
N LEU A 41 4.49 -16.93 7.59
CA LEU A 41 3.21 -16.23 7.77
C LEU A 41 3.32 -15.05 8.75
N TYR A 42 4.16 -15.16 9.78
CA TYR A 42 4.41 -14.06 10.72
C TYR A 42 5.19 -12.93 10.03
N TYR A 43 6.20 -13.29 9.24
CA TYR A 43 6.95 -12.30 8.47
C TYR A 43 6.06 -11.62 7.43
N PHE A 44 5.21 -12.36 6.71
CA PHE A 44 4.20 -11.79 5.84
C PHE A 44 3.35 -10.74 6.56
N ALA A 45 2.79 -11.07 7.73
CA ALA A 45 1.96 -10.15 8.50
C ALA A 45 2.72 -8.87 8.90
N ILE A 46 3.99 -9.00 9.30
CA ILE A 46 4.86 -7.87 9.67
C ILE A 46 5.12 -6.97 8.45
N PHE A 47 5.54 -7.53 7.32
CA PHE A 47 5.87 -6.76 6.13
C PHE A 47 4.62 -6.13 5.49
N TYR A 48 3.56 -6.91 5.33
CA TYR A 48 2.32 -6.45 4.74
C TYR A 48 1.64 -5.39 5.62
N GLY A 49 1.50 -5.67 6.93
CA GLY A 49 0.93 -4.73 7.89
C GLY A 49 1.78 -3.47 8.07
N GLY A 50 3.09 -3.61 8.15
CA GLY A 50 4.02 -2.49 8.25
C GLY A 50 3.95 -1.56 7.03
N GLY A 51 3.95 -2.14 5.83
CA GLY A 51 3.80 -1.38 4.58
C GLY A 51 2.47 -0.63 4.49
N MET A 52 1.36 -1.30 4.82
CA MET A 52 0.03 -0.68 4.85
C MET A 52 -0.07 0.45 5.89
N GLY A 53 0.54 0.26 7.06
CA GLY A 53 0.63 1.30 8.09
C GLY A 53 1.38 2.55 7.60
N ILE A 54 2.54 2.36 6.97
CA ILE A 54 3.32 3.45 6.39
C ILE A 54 2.51 4.19 5.31
N LYS A 55 1.88 3.47 4.36
CA LYS A 55 1.04 4.08 3.32
C LYS A 55 -0.04 4.96 3.93
N THR A 56 -0.70 4.49 4.98
CA THR A 56 -1.80 5.21 5.65
C THR A 56 -1.29 6.51 6.29
N ILE A 57 -0.13 6.46 6.96
CA ILE A 57 0.49 7.66 7.55
C ILE A 57 0.88 8.67 6.47
N VAL A 58 1.60 8.22 5.45
CA VAL A 58 2.07 9.08 4.35
C VAL A 58 0.88 9.73 3.63
N GLN A 59 -0.18 8.97 3.38
CA GLN A 59 -1.40 9.48 2.77
C GLN A 59 -2.10 10.51 3.67
N ALA A 60 -2.12 10.29 4.99
CA ALA A 60 -2.73 11.22 5.95
C ALA A 60 -1.93 12.51 6.13
N THR A 61 -0.61 12.49 5.98
CA THR A 61 0.26 13.67 6.16
C THR A 61 0.52 14.41 4.86
N ALA A 62 1.00 13.71 3.82
CA ALA A 62 1.40 14.33 2.55
C ALA A 62 0.20 14.81 1.73
N GLY A 63 -0.94 14.11 1.79
CA GLY A 63 -2.15 14.48 1.05
C GLY A 63 -2.62 15.91 1.35
N PRO A 64 -2.94 16.23 2.62
CA PRO A 64 -3.31 17.59 3.03
C PRO A 64 -2.21 18.63 2.82
N GLU A 65 -0.93 18.24 2.88
CA GLU A 65 0.21 19.14 2.63
C GLU A 65 0.26 19.60 1.16
N PHE A 66 0.04 18.69 0.20
CA PHE A 66 0.07 19.03 -1.22
C PHE A 66 -1.21 19.65 -1.77
N LEU A 67 -2.38 19.26 -1.23
CA LEU A 67 -3.69 19.63 -1.78
C LEU A 67 -4.46 20.62 -0.90
N GLY A 68 -3.92 20.97 0.27
CA GLY A 68 -4.65 21.69 1.31
C GLY A 68 -5.68 20.81 2.01
N ARG A 69 -6.06 21.17 3.24
CA ARG A 69 -6.97 20.38 4.08
C ARG A 69 -8.36 20.22 3.45
N GLU A 70 -8.90 21.30 2.87
CA GLU A 70 -10.23 21.30 2.24
C GLU A 70 -10.22 20.55 0.91
N GLY A 71 -9.25 20.80 0.04
CA GLY A 71 -9.12 20.12 -1.26
C GLY A 71 -8.88 18.62 -1.11
N TYR A 72 -8.05 18.22 -0.15
CA TYR A 72 -7.82 16.80 0.15
C TYR A 72 -9.06 16.12 0.72
N GLY A 73 -9.78 16.80 1.63
CA GLY A 73 -11.03 16.29 2.20
C GLY A 73 -12.14 16.11 1.16
N ALA A 74 -12.30 17.08 0.25
CA ALA A 74 -13.26 17.00 -0.85
C ALA A 74 -12.93 15.84 -1.80
N LEU A 75 -11.67 15.69 -2.20
CA LEU A 75 -11.22 14.61 -3.08
C LEU A 75 -11.45 13.23 -2.45
N GLN A 76 -11.04 13.05 -1.20
CA GLN A 76 -11.25 11.80 -0.48
C GLN A 76 -12.74 11.53 -0.25
N GLY A 77 -13.56 12.57 -0.03
CA GLY A 77 -15.01 12.46 0.04
C GLY A 77 -15.63 11.93 -1.26
N THR A 78 -15.16 12.42 -2.41
CA THR A 78 -15.61 11.94 -3.72
C THR A 78 -15.25 10.47 -3.96
N PHE A 79 -14.03 10.06 -3.61
CA PHE A 79 -13.59 8.67 -3.80
C PHE A 79 -14.12 7.69 -2.74
N ALA A 80 -14.54 8.17 -1.56
CA ALA A 80 -14.98 7.31 -0.47
C ALA A 80 -16.13 6.37 -0.87
N GLY A 81 -17.15 6.90 -1.56
CA GLY A 81 -18.31 6.11 -1.99
C GLY A 81 -17.92 4.99 -2.97
N ILE A 82 -17.04 5.30 -3.93
CA ILE A 82 -16.52 4.32 -4.89
C ILE A 82 -15.70 3.25 -4.16
N ASN A 83 -14.83 3.66 -3.24
CA ASN A 83 -13.98 2.74 -2.50
C ASN A 83 -14.80 1.79 -1.62
N PHE A 84 -15.88 2.26 -0.98
CA PHE A 84 -16.78 1.40 -0.23
C PHE A 84 -17.55 0.43 -1.13
N ALA A 85 -18.03 0.89 -2.29
CA ALA A 85 -18.70 0.00 -3.24
C ALA A 85 -17.77 -1.13 -3.73
N ILE A 86 -16.51 -0.80 -4.04
CA ILE A 86 -15.50 -1.80 -4.43
C ILE A 86 -15.22 -2.77 -3.28
N GLN A 87 -15.00 -2.26 -2.06
CA GLN A 87 -14.75 -3.12 -0.89
C GLN A 87 -15.93 -4.04 -0.58
N ALA A 88 -17.16 -3.57 -0.75
CA ALA A 88 -18.36 -4.39 -0.60
C ALA A 88 -18.46 -5.47 -1.68
N ALA A 89 -18.07 -5.16 -2.92
CA ALA A 89 -18.08 -6.12 -4.03
C ALA A 89 -16.92 -7.13 -3.98
N THR A 90 -15.80 -6.77 -3.34
CA THR A 90 -14.58 -7.58 -3.28
C THR A 90 -14.80 -9.02 -2.78
N PRO A 91 -15.44 -9.28 -1.63
CA PRO A 91 -15.62 -10.65 -1.14
C PRO A 91 -16.48 -11.50 -2.09
N PHE A 92 -17.49 -10.92 -2.74
CA PHE A 92 -18.29 -11.63 -3.74
C PHE A 92 -17.47 -11.97 -4.99
N ALA A 93 -16.70 -11.00 -5.50
CA ALA A 93 -15.82 -11.22 -6.65
C ALA A 93 -14.78 -12.32 -6.37
N LEU A 94 -14.19 -12.32 -5.17
CA LEU A 94 -13.25 -13.35 -4.75
C LEU A 94 -13.91 -14.72 -4.58
N ALA A 95 -15.12 -14.78 -4.02
CA ALA A 95 -15.86 -16.03 -3.88
C ALA A 95 -16.20 -16.65 -5.25
N VAL A 96 -16.62 -15.83 -6.21
CA VAL A 96 -16.87 -16.28 -7.60
C VAL A 96 -15.57 -16.76 -8.24
N LEU A 97 -14.48 -16.01 -8.10
CA LEU A 97 -13.18 -16.37 -8.66
C LEU A 97 -12.66 -17.69 -8.09
N TRP A 98 -12.83 -17.90 -6.77
CA TRP A 98 -12.47 -19.15 -6.11
C TRP A 98 -13.32 -20.34 -6.60
N SER A 99 -14.63 -20.13 -6.75
CA SER A 99 -15.56 -21.16 -7.25
C SER A 99 -15.24 -21.61 -8.68
N LEU A 100 -14.87 -20.67 -9.56
CA LEU A 100 -14.58 -20.95 -10.96
C LEU A 100 -13.25 -21.67 -11.18
N MET A 101 -12.26 -21.42 -10.32
CA MET A 101 -10.89 -21.85 -10.59
C MET A 101 -10.31 -22.82 -9.55
N GLY A 102 -11.06 -23.16 -8.50
CA GLY A 102 -10.80 -24.30 -7.62
C GLY A 102 -9.61 -24.18 -6.66
N GLY A 103 -8.91 -23.04 -6.62
CA GLY A 103 -7.72 -22.86 -5.79
C GLY A 103 -7.53 -21.43 -5.26
N TYR A 104 -6.81 -21.30 -4.15
CA TYR A 104 -6.53 -20.00 -3.50
C TYR A 104 -5.32 -19.28 -4.11
N ASP A 105 -4.45 -20.00 -4.83
CA ASP A 105 -3.21 -19.48 -5.40
C ASP A 105 -3.44 -18.29 -6.32
N GLN A 106 -4.52 -18.30 -7.09
CA GLN A 106 -4.83 -17.23 -8.03
C GLN A 106 -5.27 -15.94 -7.34
N VAL A 107 -5.95 -16.05 -6.19
CA VAL A 107 -6.26 -14.89 -5.36
C VAL A 107 -4.97 -14.25 -4.88
N ILE A 108 -3.99 -15.06 -4.47
CA ILE A 108 -2.66 -14.59 -4.06
C ILE A 108 -1.95 -13.90 -5.24
N TRP A 109 -2.02 -14.47 -6.45
CA TRP A 109 -1.46 -13.84 -7.65
C TRP A 109 -2.10 -12.49 -8.00
N ILE A 110 -3.43 -12.36 -7.88
CA ILE A 110 -4.13 -11.09 -8.10
C ILE A 110 -3.69 -10.04 -7.08
N LEU A 111 -3.60 -10.42 -5.80
CA LEU A 111 -3.12 -9.52 -4.75
C LEU A 111 -1.67 -9.09 -5.01
N PHE A 112 -0.80 -10.03 -5.40
CA PHE A 112 0.58 -9.76 -5.76
C PHE A 112 0.68 -8.80 -6.95
N ALA A 113 -0.08 -9.05 -8.02
CA ALA A 113 -0.12 -8.17 -9.19
C ALA A 113 -0.57 -6.75 -8.83
N GLY A 114 -1.61 -6.60 -7.99
CA GLY A 114 -2.07 -5.30 -7.52
C GLY A 114 -1.04 -4.56 -6.66
N ALA A 115 -0.35 -5.28 -5.77
CA ALA A 115 0.73 -4.71 -4.96
C ALA A 115 1.94 -4.30 -5.84
N ALA A 116 2.34 -5.15 -6.78
CA ALA A 116 3.43 -4.87 -7.71
C ALA A 116 3.10 -3.67 -8.61
N LEU A 117 1.88 -3.62 -9.16
CA LEU A 117 1.41 -2.48 -9.95
C LEU A 117 1.45 -1.19 -9.15
N SER A 118 1.02 -1.22 -7.88
CA SER A 118 1.08 -0.06 -6.99
C SER A 118 2.52 0.41 -6.76
N ALA A 119 3.45 -0.51 -6.55
CA ALA A 119 4.87 -0.20 -6.38
C ALA A 119 5.48 0.37 -7.66
N LEU A 120 5.20 -0.23 -8.81
CA LEU A 120 5.66 0.24 -10.12
C LEU A 120 5.10 1.62 -10.45
N ALA A 121 3.82 1.87 -10.18
CA ALA A 121 3.19 3.18 -10.37
C ALA A 121 3.87 4.25 -9.50
N PHE A 122 4.21 3.93 -8.25
CA PHE A 122 4.92 4.85 -7.38
C PHE A 122 6.34 5.13 -7.85
N ILE A 123 7.09 4.09 -8.24
CA ILE A 123 8.43 4.23 -8.81
C ILE A 123 8.38 5.07 -10.10
N GLY A 124 7.43 4.79 -10.99
CA GLY A 124 7.20 5.58 -12.20
C GLY A 124 6.91 7.05 -11.90
N ALA A 125 6.09 7.33 -10.88
CA ALA A 125 5.83 8.70 -10.44
C ALA A 125 7.10 9.42 -9.93
N LEU A 126 8.00 8.70 -9.25
CA LEU A 126 9.30 9.24 -8.84
C LEU A 126 10.23 9.52 -10.03
N MET A 127 10.18 8.71 -11.09
CA MET A 127 10.97 8.95 -12.30
C MET A 127 10.48 10.18 -13.07
N VAL A 128 9.16 10.43 -13.11
CA VAL A 128 8.56 11.59 -13.79
C VAL A 128 8.77 12.89 -13.01
N ARG A 129 8.90 12.81 -11.68
CA ARG A 129 9.27 13.95 -10.81
C ARG A 129 10.61 13.67 -10.09
N PRO A 130 11.76 13.74 -10.80
CA PRO A 130 13.05 13.75 -10.15
C PRO A 130 13.08 14.87 -9.10
N GLY A 131 13.67 14.60 -7.95
CA GLY A 131 13.83 15.62 -6.92
C GLY A 131 14.44 16.89 -7.45
N ALA A 132 13.74 18.02 -7.28
CA ALA A 132 14.43 19.26 -7.03
C ALA A 132 15.47 18.98 -5.93
N PRO A 133 16.75 19.30 -6.16
CA PRO A 133 17.80 19.07 -5.17
C PRO A 133 17.39 19.77 -3.86
N ALA A 134 17.63 19.09 -2.74
CA ALA A 134 17.51 19.69 -1.42
C ALA A 134 18.29 21.00 -1.45
N SER A 135 17.59 22.14 -1.33
CA SER A 135 18.24 23.43 -1.20
C SER A 135 19.15 23.35 0.03
N SER A 136 20.45 23.34 -0.23
CA SER A 136 21.48 23.63 0.75
C SER A 136 21.13 24.96 1.42
N ALA A 137 20.99 24.89 2.74
CA ALA A 137 21.06 26.03 3.63
C ALA A 137 22.36 26.82 3.44
#